data_AF-A0A7R9QKM7-F1
#
_entry.id   AF-A0A7R9QKM7-F1
#
_cell.length_a   1.000
_cell.length_b   1.000
_cell.length_c   1.000
_cell.angle_alpha   90.00
_cell.angle_beta   90.00
_cell.angle_gamma   90.00
#
_symmetry.space_group_name_H-M   'P 1'
#
loop_
_entity.id
_entity.type
_entity.pdbx_description
1 polymer ?
#
loop_
_entity_poly.entity_id
_entity_poly.type
_entity_poly.pdbx_seq_one_letter_code
_entity_poly.pdbx_strand_id
1 'polypeptide(L)'
;IYSTPAKSLSAPNSSENRLDKSFFKKNKSTSSSSYTNSKYVVMRTVLEAGTHVLLPTTYETGQEGQFSFRVHSSKPIKIKQIDCTPAIVKSAITKAPATFDQKFAQYEALFMQFADEHKSINAFELQELLETCLPNDYVKSCATLDVCRQIVITLEANGSGRIRYNDYKNIMCSLRNWQNCFKTHTKGTT
;
A
#
# COMPACT_ATOMS: atom_id res chain seq x y z
N ILE A 1 -5.27 26.19 6.92
CA ILE A 1 -4.60 26.37 5.61
C ILE A 1 -3.15 26.67 5.87
N TYR A 2 -2.23 25.79 5.46
CA TYR A 2 -0.79 26.04 5.49
C TYR A 2 -0.29 26.36 4.09
N SER A 3 0.58 27.36 3.96
CA SER A 3 1.29 27.70 2.73
C SER A 3 2.80 27.65 2.97
N THR A 4 3.54 26.96 2.11
CA THR A 4 5.01 26.86 2.18
C THR A 4 5.62 27.06 0.79
N PRO A 5 6.75 27.80 0.64
CA PRO A 5 7.38 28.00 -0.64
C PRO A 5 7.99 26.69 -1.13
N ALA A 6 7.68 26.30 -2.36
CA ALA A 6 8.24 25.13 -3.01
C ALA A 6 9.60 25.47 -3.66
N LYS A 7 10.57 25.97 -2.88
CA LYS A 7 11.89 26.45 -3.40
C LYS A 7 12.76 25.36 -4.06
N SER A 8 12.28 24.13 -4.21
CA SER A 8 12.95 23.08 -4.99
C SER A 8 12.03 21.95 -5.44
N LEU A 9 10.81 22.23 -5.92
CA LEU A 9 10.12 21.24 -6.75
C LEU A 9 10.81 21.23 -8.13
N SER A 10 11.98 20.60 -8.21
CA SER A 10 12.49 20.10 -9.49
C SER A 10 11.39 19.26 -10.11
N ALA A 11 11.14 19.45 -11.41
CA ALA A 11 10.17 18.65 -12.14
C ALA A 11 10.30 17.17 -11.73
N PRO A 12 9.22 16.52 -11.27
CA PRO A 12 9.31 15.19 -10.71
C PRO A 12 9.69 14.20 -11.82
N ASN A 13 10.97 13.89 -11.93
CA ASN A 13 11.50 12.76 -12.69
C ASN A 13 11.53 11.50 -11.81
N SER A 14 10.40 11.22 -11.16
CA SER A 14 10.10 9.96 -10.51
C SER A 14 8.59 9.89 -10.31
N SER A 15 8.04 8.68 -10.31
CA SER A 15 6.63 8.33 -10.14
C SER A 15 5.99 8.79 -8.81
N GLU A 16 6.62 9.69 -8.06
CA GLU A 16 6.22 10.12 -6.72
C GLU A 16 5.91 11.62 -6.72
N ASN A 17 4.71 11.97 -7.15
CA ASN A 17 4.20 13.36 -7.12
C ASN A 17 3.73 13.80 -5.70
N ARG A 18 4.21 13.17 -4.61
CA ARG A 18 3.78 13.45 -3.23
C ARG A 18 4.93 14.01 -2.39
N LEU A 19 4.60 14.97 -1.52
CA LEU A 19 5.53 15.51 -0.53
C LEU A 19 5.61 14.61 0.70
N ASP A 20 6.84 14.35 1.16
CA ASP A 20 7.12 13.46 2.28
C ASP A 20 7.31 14.23 3.60
N LYS A 21 7.53 13.49 4.69
CA LYS A 21 7.76 14.07 6.02
C LYS A 21 9.01 14.96 6.06
N SER A 22 10.05 14.63 5.28
CA SER A 22 11.30 15.39 5.29
C SER A 22 11.10 16.79 4.71
N PHE A 23 10.28 16.94 3.68
CA PHE A 23 9.90 18.23 3.12
C PHE A 23 9.33 19.18 4.17
N PHE A 24 8.33 18.75 4.94
CA PHE A 24 7.67 19.59 5.95
C PHE A 24 8.53 19.87 7.19
N LYS A 25 9.50 18.99 7.49
CA LYS A 25 10.50 19.25 8.55
C LYS A 25 11.50 20.32 8.13
N LYS A 26 11.90 20.33 6.85
CA LYS A 26 12.91 21.25 6.31
C LYS A 26 12.34 22.62 6.01
N ASN A 27 11.09 22.71 5.56
CA ASN A 27 10.49 23.95 5.09
C ASN A 27 9.46 24.50 6.10
N LYS A 28 9.69 25.72 6.57
CA LYS A 28 8.74 26.43 7.43
C LYS A 28 7.59 27.02 6.61
N SER A 29 6.39 27.03 7.18
CA SER A 29 5.23 27.66 6.56
C SER A 29 5.42 29.18 6.46
N THR A 30 5.13 29.74 5.28
CA THR A 30 5.03 31.18 5.03
C THR A 30 3.75 31.78 5.61
N SER A 31 2.67 31.01 5.64
CA SER A 31 1.36 31.49 6.07
C SER A 31 0.54 30.34 6.63
N SER A 32 -0.13 30.56 7.76
CA SER A 32 -1.06 29.61 8.36
C SER A 32 -2.30 30.31 8.91
N SER A 33 -3.47 29.72 8.70
CA SER A 33 -4.71 30.14 9.38
C SER A 33 -4.77 29.57 10.80
N SER A 34 -5.46 30.24 11.72
CA SER A 34 -5.86 29.63 12.99
C SER A 34 -6.83 28.48 12.75
N TYR A 35 -6.81 27.49 13.64
CA TYR A 35 -7.85 26.47 13.70
C TYR A 35 -9.05 26.98 14.47
N THR A 36 -10.23 26.79 13.92
CA THR A 36 -11.49 27.21 14.52
C THR A 36 -12.55 26.14 14.27
N ASN A 37 -13.46 25.94 15.21
CA ASN A 37 -14.63 25.11 15.00
C ASN A 37 -15.72 25.90 14.26
N SER A 38 -15.42 26.30 13.02
CA SER A 38 -16.32 27.06 12.15
C SER A 38 -16.49 26.32 10.84
N LYS A 39 -17.68 26.44 10.24
CA LYS A 39 -18.02 25.79 8.97
C LYS A 39 -17.06 26.17 7.83
N TYR A 40 -16.53 27.39 7.85
CA TYR A 40 -15.60 27.89 6.86
C TYR A 40 -14.42 28.58 7.53
N VAL A 41 -13.23 28.40 6.98
CA VAL A 41 -12.02 29.14 7.34
C VAL A 41 -11.53 29.87 6.10
N VAL A 42 -11.44 31.20 6.19
CA VAL A 42 -10.99 32.05 5.09
C VAL A 42 -9.71 32.74 5.51
N MET A 43 -8.71 32.74 4.62
CA MET A 43 -7.44 33.42 4.83
C MET A 43 -7.14 34.29 3.61
N ARG A 44 -6.82 35.56 3.86
CA ARG A 44 -6.25 36.47 2.85
C ARG A 44 -4.78 36.64 3.14
N THR A 45 -3.93 36.40 2.15
CA THR A 45 -2.48 36.55 2.28
C THR A 45 -1.86 36.96 0.95
N VAL A 46 -0.70 37.61 1.01
CA VAL A 46 0.12 37.94 -0.16
C VAL A 46 1.25 36.93 -0.19
N LEU A 47 1.36 36.21 -1.31
CA LEU A 47 2.44 35.26 -1.55
C LEU A 47 3.44 35.87 -2.53
N GLU A 48 4.72 35.55 -2.35
CA GLU A 48 5.75 35.91 -3.31
C GLU A 48 5.47 35.24 -4.67
N ALA A 49 6.05 35.76 -5.75
CA ALA A 49 5.92 35.12 -7.05
C ALA A 49 6.62 33.75 -7.02
N GLY A 50 5.88 32.67 -7.27
CA GLY A 50 6.43 31.32 -7.32
C GLY A 50 5.43 30.22 -6.97
N THR A 51 5.95 29.00 -6.88
CA THR A 51 5.15 27.82 -6.52
C THR A 51 4.98 27.73 -5.00
N HIS A 52 3.74 27.58 -4.57
CA HIS A 52 3.37 27.43 -3.16
C HIS A 52 2.56 26.16 -2.98
N VAL A 53 2.77 25.47 -1.86
CA VAL A 53 2.00 24.28 -1.48
C VAL A 53 0.94 24.71 -0.49
N LEU A 54 -0.32 24.44 -0.82
CA LEU A 54 -1.45 24.68 0.08
C LEU A 54 -1.88 23.36 0.71
N LEU A 55 -1.85 23.28 2.04
CA LEU A 55 -2.22 22.09 2.79
C LEU A 55 -3.43 22.40 3.71
N PRO A 56 -4.63 21.89 3.38
CA PRO A 56 -5.78 21.89 4.29
C PRO A 56 -5.67 20.72 5.28
N THR A 57 -5.87 20.99 6.58
CA THR A 57 -5.81 19.99 7.65
C THR A 57 -6.83 20.32 8.74
N THR A 58 -7.20 19.31 9.51
CA THR A 58 -7.81 19.44 10.84
C THR A 58 -6.75 19.71 11.90
N TYR A 59 -7.16 20.12 13.10
CA TYR A 59 -6.22 20.35 14.20
C TYR A 59 -5.65 19.04 14.72
N GLU A 60 -6.51 18.05 14.96
CA GLU A 60 -6.12 16.73 15.45
C GLU A 60 -6.01 15.72 14.32
N THR A 61 -5.09 14.76 14.49
CA THR A 61 -4.93 13.62 13.59
C THR A 61 -6.09 12.64 13.73
N GLY A 62 -6.43 11.94 12.65
CA GLY A 62 -7.48 10.91 12.67
C GLY A 62 -8.91 11.45 12.56
N GLN A 63 -9.09 12.76 12.40
CA GLN A 63 -10.39 13.34 12.11
C GLN A 63 -10.73 13.19 10.62
N GLU A 64 -11.78 12.44 10.34
CA GLU A 64 -12.31 12.28 8.98
C GLU A 64 -13.29 13.41 8.64
N GLY A 65 -13.29 13.85 7.39
CA GLY A 65 -14.19 14.90 6.94
C GLY A 65 -14.10 15.15 5.44
N GLN A 66 -15.18 15.70 4.90
CA GLN A 66 -15.24 16.19 3.52
C GLN A 66 -15.12 17.72 3.52
N PHE A 67 -14.38 18.26 2.57
CA PHE A 67 -14.19 19.70 2.45
C PHE A 67 -14.15 20.14 0.99
N SER A 68 -14.42 21.43 0.77
CA SER A 68 -14.21 22.10 -0.50
C SER A 68 -13.13 23.16 -0.33
N PHE A 69 -12.18 23.22 -1.24
CA PHE A 69 -11.11 24.21 -1.23
C PHE A 69 -11.24 25.14 -2.43
N ARG A 70 -11.24 26.45 -2.17
CA ARG A 70 -11.35 27.48 -3.22
C ARG A 70 -10.22 28.49 -3.05
N VAL A 71 -9.59 28.86 -4.15
CA VAL A 71 -8.54 29.87 -4.19
C VAL A 71 -8.98 31.00 -5.10
N HIS A 72 -8.97 32.22 -4.57
CA HIS A 72 -9.20 33.44 -5.34
C HIS A 72 -7.88 34.20 -5.44
N SER A 73 -7.52 34.59 -6.65
CA SER A 73 -6.30 35.35 -6.93
C SER A 73 -6.63 36.54 -7.83
N SER A 74 -5.96 37.66 -7.60
CA SER A 74 -6.06 38.85 -8.44
C SER A 74 -5.39 38.66 -9.81
N LYS A 75 -4.42 37.74 -9.90
CA LYS A 75 -3.74 37.37 -11.14
C LYS A 75 -4.08 35.92 -11.51
N PRO A 76 -4.08 35.55 -12.80
CA PRO A 76 -4.22 34.16 -13.21
C PRO A 76 -3.18 33.27 -12.51
N ILE A 77 -3.63 32.15 -11.95
CA ILE A 77 -2.77 31.16 -11.28
C ILE A 77 -3.06 29.76 -11.83
N LYS A 78 -2.04 28.90 -11.81
CA LYS A 78 -2.19 27.47 -12.09
C LYS A 78 -2.30 26.73 -10.77
N ILE A 79 -3.32 25.89 -10.64
CA ILE A 79 -3.54 25.05 -9.47
C ILE A 79 -3.43 23.60 -9.94
N LYS A 80 -2.66 22.79 -9.21
CA LYS A 80 -2.51 21.36 -9.45
C LYS A 80 -2.60 20.62 -8.12
N GLN A 81 -3.35 19.53 -8.09
CA GLN A 81 -3.33 18.61 -6.96
C GLN A 81 -1.99 17.86 -6.93
N ILE A 82 -1.32 17.90 -5.78
CA ILE A 82 -0.06 17.19 -5.52
C ILE A 82 -0.42 15.91 -4.79
N ASP A 83 -0.47 14.81 -5.54
CA ASP A 83 -0.82 13.50 -5.00
C ASP A 83 -0.15 12.38 -5.81
N CYS A 84 -0.12 11.18 -5.26
CA CYS A 84 0.35 9.99 -5.95
C CYS A 84 -0.71 9.51 -6.94
N THR A 85 -0.34 9.29 -8.20
CA THR A 85 -1.22 8.62 -9.16
C THR A 85 -1.21 7.12 -8.86
N PRO A 86 -2.38 6.49 -8.60
CA PRO A 86 -2.43 5.05 -8.37
C PRO A 86 -1.83 4.31 -9.56
N ALA A 87 -0.82 3.48 -9.30
CA ALA A 87 -0.14 2.71 -10.32
C ALA A 87 0.22 1.32 -9.78
N ILE A 88 -0.04 0.29 -10.59
CA ILE A 88 0.44 -1.07 -10.30
C ILE A 88 1.90 -1.14 -10.76
N VAL A 89 2.81 -0.87 -9.83
CA VAL A 89 4.26 -0.86 -10.11
C VAL A 89 4.89 -2.25 -10.04
N LYS A 90 4.25 -3.19 -9.34
CA LYS A 90 4.69 -4.58 -9.17
C LYS A 90 3.48 -5.50 -9.12
N SER A 91 3.63 -6.70 -9.66
CA SER A 91 2.65 -7.77 -9.48
C SER A 91 2.51 -8.10 -7.99
N ALA A 92 1.27 -8.31 -7.53
CA ALA A 92 1.04 -8.77 -6.15
C ALA A 92 1.70 -10.13 -5.93
N ILE A 93 1.52 -11.07 -6.87
CA ILE A 93 2.15 -12.38 -6.85
C ILE A 93 3.48 -12.33 -7.60
N THR A 94 4.55 -12.71 -6.92
CA THR A 94 5.88 -12.86 -7.49
C THR A 94 6.10 -14.31 -7.89
N LYS A 95 6.59 -14.53 -9.12
CA LYS A 95 6.99 -15.88 -9.55
C LYS A 95 8.17 -16.37 -8.72
N ALA A 96 8.09 -17.57 -8.18
CA ALA A 96 9.17 -18.18 -7.43
C ALA A 96 10.39 -18.37 -8.34
N PRO A 97 11.60 -17.94 -7.94
CA PRO A 97 12.80 -18.21 -8.72
C PRO A 97 13.12 -19.71 -8.72
N ALA A 98 13.82 -20.21 -9.74
CA ALA A 98 14.20 -21.62 -9.82
C ALA A 98 15.03 -22.11 -8.61
N THR A 99 15.76 -21.20 -7.95
CA THR A 99 16.52 -21.49 -6.72
C THR A 99 15.66 -21.65 -5.46
N PHE A 100 14.36 -21.35 -5.55
CA PHE A 100 13.44 -21.50 -4.43
C PHE A 100 13.31 -22.97 -4.00
N ASP A 101 13.37 -23.91 -4.95
CA ASP A 101 13.16 -25.34 -4.71
C ASP A 101 14.19 -25.93 -3.71
N GLN A 102 15.44 -25.47 -3.72
CA GLN A 102 16.50 -25.98 -2.83
C GLN A 102 16.28 -25.64 -1.35
N LYS A 103 15.63 -24.51 -1.04
CA LYS A 103 15.39 -24.09 0.34
C LYS A 103 14.06 -24.60 0.90
N PHE A 104 13.24 -25.22 0.05
CA PHE A 104 11.81 -25.39 0.30
C PHE A 104 11.25 -26.72 -0.17
N ALA A 105 12.08 -27.73 -0.41
CA ALA A 105 11.66 -29.10 -0.75
C ALA A 105 10.62 -29.67 0.23
N GLN A 106 10.68 -29.29 1.52
CA GLN A 106 9.68 -29.67 2.53
C GLN A 106 8.25 -29.21 2.19
N TYR A 107 8.09 -28.11 1.44
CA TYR A 107 6.78 -27.58 1.05
C TYR A 107 6.15 -28.40 -0.08
N GLU A 108 6.94 -29.09 -0.90
CA GLU A 108 6.40 -30.03 -1.89
C GLU A 108 5.77 -31.24 -1.21
N ALA A 109 6.49 -31.85 -0.27
CA ALA A 109 6.00 -32.98 0.49
C ALA A 109 4.69 -32.63 1.23
N LEU A 110 4.65 -31.47 1.88
CA LEU A 110 3.43 -30.98 2.53
C LEU A 110 2.29 -30.74 1.54
N PHE A 111 2.55 -30.07 0.41
CA PHE A 111 1.51 -29.84 -0.59
C PHE A 111 0.90 -31.15 -1.11
N MET A 112 1.74 -32.15 -1.37
CA MET A 112 1.28 -33.44 -1.89
C MET A 112 0.46 -34.25 -0.88
N GLN A 113 0.54 -33.96 0.43
CA GLN A 113 -0.32 -34.60 1.44
C GLN A 113 -1.79 -34.18 1.30
N PHE A 114 -2.05 -32.98 0.78
CA PHE A 114 -3.40 -32.43 0.60
C PHE A 114 -3.85 -32.46 -0.87
N ALA A 115 -2.95 -32.76 -1.80
CA ALA A 115 -3.23 -32.78 -3.21
C ALA A 115 -4.05 -34.01 -3.62
N ASP A 116 -4.95 -33.82 -4.59
CA ASP A 116 -5.72 -34.88 -5.20
C ASP A 116 -4.91 -35.70 -6.23
N GLU A 117 -5.57 -36.63 -6.91
CA GLU A 117 -4.99 -37.46 -7.99
C GLU A 117 -4.40 -36.61 -9.13
N HIS A 118 -4.89 -35.38 -9.31
CA HIS A 118 -4.41 -34.43 -10.30
C HIS A 118 -3.27 -33.54 -9.81
N LYS A 119 -2.74 -33.80 -8.60
CA LYS A 119 -1.69 -33.02 -7.95
C LYS A 119 -2.08 -31.55 -7.81
N SER A 120 -3.35 -31.32 -7.46
CA SER A 120 -3.94 -30.00 -7.31
C SER A 120 -4.70 -29.88 -5.99
N ILE A 121 -4.85 -28.66 -5.49
CA ILE A 121 -5.62 -28.37 -4.28
C ILE A 121 -6.70 -27.31 -4.53
N ASN A 122 -7.85 -27.45 -3.88
CA ASN A 122 -8.89 -26.43 -3.81
C ASN A 122 -8.68 -25.48 -2.60
N ALA A 123 -9.61 -24.54 -2.39
CA ALA A 123 -9.50 -23.56 -1.31
C ALA A 123 -9.60 -24.17 0.12
N PHE A 124 -10.29 -25.29 0.29
CA PHE A 124 -10.42 -25.97 1.60
C PHE A 124 -9.11 -26.68 1.95
N GLU A 125 -8.58 -27.46 1.02
CA GLU A 125 -7.29 -28.14 1.14
C GLU A 125 -6.15 -27.12 1.32
N LEU A 126 -6.22 -25.97 0.64
CA LEU A 126 -5.27 -24.87 0.82
C LEU A 126 -5.34 -24.28 2.25
N GLN A 127 -6.53 -24.15 2.83
CA GLN A 127 -6.67 -23.63 4.19
C GLN A 127 -5.99 -24.56 5.20
N GLU A 128 -6.24 -25.87 5.12
CA GLU A 128 -5.61 -26.86 6.00
C GLU A 128 -4.09 -26.92 5.81
N LEU A 129 -3.62 -26.83 4.56
CA LEU A 129 -2.19 -26.76 4.25
C LEU A 129 -1.54 -25.53 4.89
N LEU A 130 -2.16 -24.35 4.78
CA LEU A 130 -1.65 -23.11 5.35
C LEU A 130 -1.66 -23.14 6.89
N GLU A 131 -2.70 -23.71 7.50
CA GLU A 131 -2.78 -23.91 8.96
C GLU A 131 -1.59 -24.75 9.48
N THR A 132 -1.15 -25.72 8.69
CA THR A 132 -0.03 -26.59 9.03
C THR A 132 1.33 -25.91 8.83
N CYS A 133 1.49 -25.09 7.79
CA CYS A 133 2.82 -24.60 7.36
C CYS A 133 3.15 -23.15 7.75
N LEU A 134 2.17 -22.36 8.21
CA LEU A 134 2.40 -20.97 8.60
C LEU A 134 3.03 -20.87 10.00
N PRO A 135 3.89 -19.86 10.24
CA PRO A 135 4.84 -19.88 11.35
C PRO A 135 4.26 -19.52 12.73
N ASN A 136 3.07 -18.91 12.81
CA ASN A 136 2.45 -18.53 14.08
C ASN A 136 0.92 -18.37 13.95
N ASP A 137 0.23 -18.48 15.07
CA ASP A 137 -1.25 -18.47 15.16
C ASP A 137 -1.88 -17.18 14.63
N TYR A 138 -1.19 -16.04 14.77
CA TYR A 138 -1.67 -14.79 14.20
C TYR A 138 -1.71 -14.85 12.67
N VAL A 139 -0.65 -15.31 12.02
CA VAL A 139 -0.61 -15.44 10.55
C VAL A 139 -1.58 -16.54 10.07
N LYS A 140 -1.71 -17.63 10.82
CA LYS A 140 -2.69 -18.70 10.56
C LYS A 140 -4.13 -18.19 10.60
N SER A 141 -4.47 -17.39 11.62
CA SER A 141 -5.80 -16.78 11.75
C SER A 141 -6.20 -15.89 10.56
N CYS A 142 -5.21 -15.37 9.82
CA CYS A 142 -5.43 -14.58 8.61
C CYS A 142 -5.72 -15.45 7.37
N ALA A 143 -5.34 -16.73 7.36
CA ALA A 143 -5.58 -17.68 6.27
C ALA A 143 -7.02 -18.24 6.34
N THR A 144 -8.00 -17.35 6.37
CA THR A 144 -9.42 -17.74 6.34
C THR A 144 -9.78 -18.39 5.02
N LEU A 145 -10.88 -19.13 4.98
CA LEU A 145 -11.37 -19.78 3.77
C LEU A 145 -11.60 -18.77 2.63
N ASP A 146 -12.09 -17.57 2.94
CA ASP A 146 -12.30 -16.53 1.93
C ASP A 146 -10.98 -16.00 1.36
N VAL A 147 -9.94 -15.86 2.19
CA VAL A 147 -8.58 -15.55 1.71
C VAL A 147 -8.06 -16.67 0.81
N CYS A 148 -8.25 -17.93 1.20
CA CYS A 148 -7.83 -19.08 0.40
C CYS A 148 -8.56 -19.13 -0.97
N ARG A 149 -9.85 -18.82 -1.00
CA ARG A 149 -10.63 -18.68 -2.26
C ARG A 149 -10.06 -17.59 -3.15
N GLN A 150 -9.75 -16.41 -2.59
CA GLN A 150 -9.14 -15.32 -3.35
C GLN A 150 -7.76 -15.69 -3.91
N ILE A 151 -6.95 -16.44 -3.14
CA ILE A 151 -5.66 -16.96 -3.60
C ILE A 151 -5.86 -17.89 -4.80
N VAL A 152 -6.79 -18.85 -4.71
CA VAL A 152 -7.08 -19.79 -5.79
C VAL A 152 -7.52 -19.04 -7.05
N ILE A 153 -8.49 -18.13 -6.93
CA ILE A 153 -9.01 -17.31 -8.04
C ILE A 153 -7.91 -16.46 -8.69
N THR A 154 -6.98 -15.94 -7.89
CA THR A 154 -5.89 -15.09 -8.40
C THR A 154 -4.86 -15.87 -9.22
N LEU A 155 -4.68 -17.16 -8.93
CA LEU A 155 -3.63 -17.98 -9.55
C LEU A 155 -4.15 -18.91 -10.65
N GLU A 156 -5.40 -19.35 -10.54
CA GLU A 156 -5.98 -20.26 -11.51
C GLU A 156 -6.15 -19.57 -12.88
N ALA A 157 -5.78 -20.27 -13.95
CA ALA A 157 -5.90 -19.75 -15.31
C ALA A 157 -7.13 -20.28 -16.05
N ASN A 158 -7.77 -21.35 -15.53
CA ASN A 158 -8.74 -22.17 -16.26
C ASN A 158 -10.11 -22.29 -15.57
N GLY A 159 -10.35 -21.58 -14.47
CA GLY A 159 -11.62 -21.65 -13.73
C GLY A 159 -11.89 -23.01 -13.09
N SER A 160 -10.85 -23.78 -12.79
CA SER A 160 -10.97 -25.09 -12.14
C SER A 160 -11.30 -25.02 -10.64
N GLY A 161 -11.14 -23.85 -10.02
CA GLY A 161 -11.19 -23.66 -8.58
C GLY A 161 -10.05 -24.38 -7.85
N ARG A 162 -8.98 -24.73 -8.55
CA ARG A 162 -7.84 -25.51 -8.02
C ARG A 162 -6.50 -24.94 -8.49
N ILE A 163 -5.49 -25.07 -7.65
CA ILE A 163 -4.12 -24.61 -7.92
C ILE A 163 -3.13 -25.77 -7.90
N ARG A 164 -2.05 -25.67 -8.67
CA ARG A 164 -0.98 -26.67 -8.72
C ARG A 164 0.19 -26.26 -7.83
N TYR A 165 1.12 -27.19 -7.62
CA TYR A 165 2.30 -26.95 -6.80
C TYR A 165 3.11 -25.72 -7.25
N ASN A 166 3.24 -25.47 -8.56
CA ASN A 166 3.94 -24.28 -9.06
C ASN A 166 3.27 -22.97 -8.66
N ASP A 167 1.94 -22.93 -8.61
CA ASP A 167 1.18 -21.76 -8.18
C ASP A 167 1.34 -21.54 -6.68
N TYR A 168 1.27 -22.64 -5.91
CA TYR A 168 1.55 -22.63 -4.47
C TYR A 168 2.96 -22.10 -4.16
N LYS A 169 3.99 -22.50 -4.92
CA LYS A 169 5.35 -21.94 -4.78
C LYS A 169 5.37 -20.42 -4.94
N ASN A 170 4.63 -19.88 -5.90
CA ASN A 170 4.53 -18.43 -6.12
C ASN A 170 3.91 -17.72 -4.90
N ILE A 171 2.90 -18.33 -4.28
CA ILE A 171 2.30 -17.82 -3.03
C ILE A 171 3.29 -17.86 -1.88
N MET A 172 3.98 -18.97 -1.65
CA MET A 172 4.94 -19.05 -0.55
C MET A 172 6.09 -18.06 -0.70
N CYS A 173 6.56 -17.84 -1.94
CA CYS A 173 7.53 -16.80 -2.24
C CYS A 173 6.97 -15.38 -1.94
N SER A 174 5.75 -15.11 -2.39
CA SER A 174 5.09 -13.82 -2.20
C SER A 174 4.81 -13.52 -0.72
N LEU A 175 4.31 -14.51 0.03
CA LEU A 175 4.09 -14.43 1.48
C LEU A 175 5.37 -14.05 2.22
N ARG A 176 6.50 -14.66 1.87
CA ARG A 176 7.80 -14.31 2.47
C ARG A 176 8.19 -12.86 2.18
N ASN A 177 7.98 -12.40 0.94
CA ASN A 177 8.25 -11.01 0.57
C ASN A 177 7.34 -10.05 1.34
N TRP A 178 6.05 -10.33 1.43
CA TRP A 178 5.09 -9.52 2.19
C TRP A 178 5.41 -9.50 3.68
N GLN A 179 5.78 -10.64 4.28
CA GLN A 179 6.22 -10.70 5.68
C GLN A 179 7.47 -9.84 5.92
N ASN A 180 8.45 -9.86 5.01
CA ASN A 180 9.65 -9.02 5.11
C ASN A 180 9.31 -7.53 4.96
N CYS A 181 8.42 -7.19 4.04
CA CYS A 181 7.91 -5.82 3.88
C CYS A 181 7.19 -5.36 5.14
N PHE A 182 6.29 -6.16 5.70
CA PHE A 182 5.57 -5.87 6.93
C PHE A 182 6.54 -5.64 8.08
N LYS A 183 7.47 -6.59 8.32
CA LYS A 183 8.50 -6.48 9.37
C LYS A 183 9.36 -5.23 9.23
N THR A 184 9.65 -4.76 8.00
CA THR A 184 10.42 -3.54 7.79
C THR A 184 9.67 -2.29 8.24
N HIS A 185 8.34 -2.28 8.12
CA HIS A 185 7.50 -1.12 8.42
C HIS A 185 6.88 -1.13 9.83
N THR A 186 6.93 -2.25 10.55
CA THR A 186 6.31 -2.38 11.90
C THR A 186 7.28 -2.41 13.08
N LYS A 187 8.60 -2.24 12.86
CA LYS A 187 9.65 -2.31 13.91
C LYS A 187 9.51 -1.33 15.10
N GLY A 188 8.49 -0.48 15.13
CA GLY A 188 8.19 0.45 16.21
C GLY A 188 6.99 0.08 17.09
N THR A 189 6.42 -1.11 16.93
CA THR A 189 5.28 -1.59 17.74
C THR A 189 5.73 -2.79 18.57
N THR A 190 6.44 -2.50 19.65
CA THR A 190 6.70 -3.42 20.77
C THR A 190 6.24 -2.73 22.03
#